data_AF-W2XEL4-F1
#
_entry.id   AF-W2XEL4-F1
#
_cell.length_a   1.000
_cell.length_b   1.000
_cell.length_c   1.000
_cell.angle_alpha   90.00
_cell.angle_beta   90.00
_cell.angle_gamma   90.00
#
_symmetry.space_group_name_H-M   'P 1'
#
loop_
_entity.id
_entity.type
_entity.pdbx_description
1 polymer ?
#
loop_
_entity_poly.entity_id
_entity_poly.type
_entity_poly.pdbx_seq_one_letter_code
_entity_poly.pdbx_strand_id
1 'polypeptide(L)'
;MPRVAEMLRKQGITAGPATQNYMAVTQARLPDGAPPVVPNNTTFQRVQHVDTRQAAIDSAMQEGQQVATAECHLVRVKIQGVPVAMVVKISDIRSALGLPDYSLRYHFESPQRFPHLLLLAT
;
A
#
# COMPACT_ATOMS: atom_id res chain seq x y z
N MET A 1 -14.92 -3.96 13.46
CA MET A 1 -15.23 -4.91 14.56
C MET A 1 -14.64 -4.38 15.88
N PRO A 2 -15.38 -3.60 16.69
CA PRO A 2 -14.81 -2.78 17.77
C PRO A 2 -14.12 -3.58 18.88
N ARG A 3 -14.66 -4.74 19.30
CA ARG A 3 -14.10 -5.55 20.39
C ARG A 3 -12.72 -6.15 20.08
N VAL A 4 -12.51 -6.56 18.84
CA VAL A 4 -11.24 -7.16 18.37
C VAL A 4 -10.15 -6.10 18.23
N ALA A 5 -10.51 -4.92 17.71
CA ALA A 5 -9.60 -3.79 17.59
C ALA A 5 -9.08 -3.32 18.96
N GLU A 6 -9.96 -3.24 19.96
CA GLU A 6 -9.56 -2.88 21.34
C GLU A 6 -8.63 -3.90 21.97
N MET A 7 -8.88 -5.20 21.76
CA MET A 7 -8.02 -6.26 22.28
C MET A 7 -6.62 -6.19 21.67
N LEU A 8 -6.51 -6.00 20.36
CA LEU A 8 -5.22 -5.89 19.67
C LEU A 8 -4.45 -4.65 20.13
N ARG A 9 -5.15 -3.53 20.34
CA ARG A 9 -4.54 -2.30 20.88
C ARG A 9 -4.00 -2.50 22.29
N LYS A 10 -4.72 -3.23 23.16
CA LYS A 10 -4.24 -3.58 24.52
C LYS A 10 -2.97 -4.44 24.50
N GLN A 11 -2.75 -5.19 23.43
CA GLN A 11 -1.55 -6.01 23.22
C GLN A 11 -0.46 -5.29 22.41
N GLY A 12 -0.62 -3.98 22.14
CA GLY A 12 0.36 -3.18 21.40
C GLY A 12 0.38 -3.43 19.88
N ILE A 13 -0.63 -4.11 19.34
CA ILE A 13 -0.72 -4.43 17.91
C ILE A 13 -1.61 -3.39 17.21
N THR A 14 -1.00 -2.57 16.36
CA THR A 14 -1.73 -1.73 15.40
C THR A 14 -2.27 -2.62 14.28
N ALA A 15 -3.57 -2.94 14.35
CA ALA A 15 -4.23 -3.84 13.40
C ALA A 15 -5.10 -3.06 12.41
N GLY A 16 -4.77 -3.17 11.12
CA GLY A 16 -5.61 -2.67 10.05
C GLY A 16 -6.83 -3.55 9.79
N PRO A 17 -7.65 -3.20 8.79
CA PRO A 17 -8.91 -3.89 8.52
C PRO A 17 -8.77 -5.39 8.26
N ALA A 18 -7.71 -5.81 7.55
CA ALA A 18 -7.52 -7.23 7.24
C ALA A 18 -7.13 -8.03 8.49
N THR A 19 -6.24 -7.49 9.32
CA THR A 19 -5.82 -8.11 10.59
C THR A 19 -6.99 -8.23 11.56
N GLN A 20 -7.84 -7.20 11.67
CA GLN A 20 -9.04 -7.25 12.50
C GLN A 20 -10.03 -8.33 12.03
N ASN A 21 -10.23 -8.47 10.71
CA ASN A 21 -11.12 -9.49 10.16
C ASN A 21 -10.57 -10.91 10.38
N TYR A 22 -9.27 -11.12 10.14
CA TYR A 22 -8.64 -12.40 10.41
C TYR A 22 -8.74 -12.79 11.90
N MET A 23 -8.56 -11.82 12.79
CA MET A 23 -8.72 -12.02 14.24
C MET A 23 -10.17 -12.34 14.63
N ALA A 24 -11.15 -11.64 14.07
CA ALA A 24 -12.56 -11.92 14.32
C ALA A 24 -12.94 -13.35 13.89
N VAL A 25 -12.49 -13.78 12.71
CA VAL A 25 -12.72 -15.14 12.21
C VAL A 25 -12.01 -16.19 13.06
N THR A 26 -10.77 -15.92 13.47
CA THR A 26 -10.01 -16.86 14.30
C THR A 26 -10.64 -17.01 15.68
N GLN A 27 -11.10 -15.91 16.28
CA GLN A 27 -11.81 -15.91 17.55
C GLN A 27 -13.15 -16.66 17.46
N ALA A 28 -13.90 -16.49 16.37
CA ALA A 28 -15.18 -17.17 16.16
C ALA A 28 -15.05 -18.71 16.02
N ARG A 29 -13.85 -19.21 15.76
CA ARG A 29 -13.54 -20.65 15.69
C ARG A 29 -13.12 -21.24 17.04
N LEU A 30 -12.93 -20.41 18.07
CA LEU A 30 -12.59 -20.90 19.39
C LEU A 30 -13.83 -21.47 20.09
N PRO A 31 -13.68 -22.54 20.90
CA PRO A 31 -14.76 -23.06 21.73
C PRO A 31 -15.31 -21.99 22.69
N ASP A 32 -16.57 -22.13 23.08
CA ASP A 32 -17.19 -21.23 24.06
C ASP A 32 -16.41 -21.20 25.38
N GLY A 33 -16.11 -19.98 25.84
CA GLY A 33 -15.33 -19.74 27.06
C GLY A 33 -13.80 -19.75 26.88
N ALA A 34 -13.29 -20.07 25.69
CA ALA A 34 -11.86 -19.96 25.42
C ALA A 34 -11.41 -18.49 25.39
N PRO A 35 -10.28 -18.14 26.04
CA PRO A 35 -9.76 -16.78 26.01
C PRO A 35 -9.32 -16.43 24.59
N PRO A 36 -9.54 -15.19 24.13
CA PRO A 36 -9.09 -14.77 22.82
C PRO A 36 -7.56 -14.63 22.83
N VAL A 37 -6.90 -15.35 21.92
CA VAL A 37 -5.43 -15.39 21.78
C VAL A 37 -5.06 -14.78 20.43
N VAL A 38 -4.01 -13.95 20.41
CA VAL A 38 -3.43 -13.47 19.16
C VAL A 38 -2.61 -14.59 18.51
N PRO A 39 -2.94 -14.99 17.27
CA PRO A 39 -2.21 -16.03 16.58
C PRO A 39 -0.80 -15.57 16.24
N ASN A 40 0.22 -16.32 16.67
CA ASN A 40 1.60 -16.12 16.24
C ASN A 40 1.94 -17.06 15.06
N ASN A 41 1.19 -16.93 13.96
CA ASN A 41 1.43 -17.74 12.76
C ASN A 41 1.80 -16.86 11.56
N THR A 42 2.36 -17.51 10.53
CA THR A 42 2.84 -16.81 9.33
C THR A 42 1.72 -16.09 8.59
N THR A 43 0.50 -16.61 8.60
CA THR A 43 -0.66 -15.95 8.01
C THR A 43 -0.98 -14.64 8.72
N PHE A 44 -0.99 -14.63 10.06
CA PHE A 44 -1.24 -13.43 10.85
C PHE A 44 -0.20 -12.33 10.55
N GLN A 45 1.08 -12.69 10.54
CA GLN A 45 2.16 -11.77 10.19
C GLN A 45 2.04 -11.24 8.75
N ARG A 46 1.66 -12.09 7.80
CA ARG A 46 1.42 -11.68 6.40
C ARG A 46 0.26 -10.72 6.27
N VAL A 47 -0.84 -10.96 6.96
CA VAL A 47 -2.02 -10.08 6.95
C VAL A 47 -1.67 -8.72 7.58
N GLN A 48 -0.89 -8.72 8.67
CA GLN A 48 -0.36 -7.49 9.25
C GLN A 48 0.54 -6.73 8.27
N HIS A 49 1.38 -7.44 7.51
CA HIS A 49 2.20 -6.83 6.47
C HIS A 49 1.35 -6.18 5.37
N VAL A 50 0.27 -6.84 4.95
CA VAL A 50 -0.67 -6.28 3.96
C VAL A 50 -1.29 -4.97 4.48
N ASP A 51 -1.77 -4.94 5.72
CA ASP A 51 -2.33 -3.72 6.31
C ASP A 51 -1.30 -2.58 6.37
N THR A 52 -0.05 -2.87 6.77
CA THR A 52 1.04 -1.89 6.79
C THR A 52 1.34 -1.35 5.39
N ARG A 53 1.36 -2.22 4.38
CA ARG A 53 1.57 -1.81 2.98
C ARG A 53 0.42 -0.99 2.46
N GLN A 54 -0.82 -1.36 2.78
CA GLN A 54 -2.00 -0.59 2.36
C GLN A 54 -1.98 0.81 2.97
N ALA A 55 -1.68 0.94 4.26
CA ALA A 55 -1.55 2.25 4.90
C ALA A 55 -0.45 3.10 4.25
N ALA A 56 0.69 2.49 3.89
CA ALA A 56 1.76 3.21 3.19
C ALA A 56 1.33 3.65 1.78
N ILE A 57 0.58 2.82 1.05
CA ILE A 57 0.02 3.17 -0.26
C ILE A 57 -0.99 4.31 -0.12
N ASP A 58 -1.92 4.22 0.82
CA ASP A 58 -2.95 5.24 1.04
C ASP A 58 -2.32 6.59 1.39
N SER A 59 -1.30 6.60 2.26
CA SER A 59 -0.51 7.81 2.57
C SER A 59 0.23 8.35 1.34
N ALA A 60 0.92 7.49 0.59
CA ALA A 60 1.63 7.89 -0.63
C ALA A 60 0.67 8.40 -1.72
N MET A 61 -0.56 7.87 -1.80
CA MET A 61 -1.60 8.36 -2.69
C MET A 61 -2.11 9.73 -2.23
N GLN A 62 -2.29 9.96 -0.93
CA GLN A 62 -2.70 11.27 -0.41
C GLN A 62 -1.62 12.35 -0.67
N GLU A 63 -0.36 12.03 -0.42
CA GLU A 63 0.78 12.89 -0.73
C GLU A 63 0.92 13.10 -2.25
N GLY A 64 0.82 12.01 -3.02
CA GLY A 64 0.86 12.03 -4.48
C GLY A 64 -0.29 12.83 -5.10
N GLN A 65 -1.49 12.82 -4.51
CA GLN A 65 -2.60 13.64 -4.98
C GLN A 65 -2.31 15.12 -4.78
N GLN A 66 -1.73 15.51 -3.63
CA GLN A 66 -1.32 16.91 -3.40
C GLN A 66 -0.22 17.35 -4.38
N VAL A 67 0.76 16.49 -4.67
CA VAL A 67 1.85 16.81 -5.62
C VAL A 67 1.38 16.78 -7.08
N ALA A 68 0.54 15.82 -7.47
CA ALA A 68 -0.04 15.72 -8.82
C ALA A 68 -1.00 16.89 -9.12
N THR A 69 -1.57 17.51 -8.09
CA THR A 69 -2.34 18.75 -8.23
C THR A 69 -1.43 19.95 -8.59
N ALA A 70 -0.12 19.87 -8.33
CA ALA A 70 0.86 20.92 -8.60
C ALA A 70 1.78 20.61 -9.81
N GLU A 71 1.83 19.38 -10.32
CA GLU A 71 2.76 18.96 -11.38
C GLU A 71 2.30 19.37 -12.80
N CYS A 72 2.46 20.65 -13.10
CA CYS A 72 2.40 21.17 -14.46
C CYS A 72 3.68 20.79 -15.24
N HIS A 73 3.52 20.21 -16.42
CA HIS A 73 4.62 19.78 -17.28
C HIS A 73 4.56 20.43 -18.66
N LEU A 74 5.73 20.74 -19.23
CA LEU A 74 5.82 21.20 -20.62
C LEU A 74 5.66 20.02 -21.58
N VAL A 75 4.59 20.04 -22.38
CA VAL A 75 4.29 19.03 -23.39
C VAL A 75 4.36 19.67 -24.77
N ARG A 76 4.84 18.93 -25.77
CA ARG A 76 4.82 19.34 -27.18
C ARG A 76 3.62 18.70 -27.87
N VAL A 77 2.73 19.51 -28.40
CA VAL A 77 1.57 19.07 -29.18
C VAL A 77 1.61 19.65 -30.59
N LYS A 78 0.88 19.05 -31.54
CA LYS A 78 0.71 19.61 -32.89
C LYS A 78 -0.68 20.22 -33.02
N ILE A 79 -0.74 21.51 -33.37
CA ILE A 79 -1.99 22.22 -33.66
C ILE A 79 -1.91 22.66 -35.12
N GLN A 80 -2.85 22.19 -35.95
CA GLN A 80 -2.87 22.48 -37.39
C GLN A 80 -1.52 22.19 -38.09
N GLY A 81 -0.84 21.12 -37.67
CA GLY A 81 0.47 20.72 -38.21
C GLY A 81 1.68 21.44 -37.60
N VAL A 82 1.48 22.52 -36.84
CA VAL A 82 2.56 23.28 -36.19
C VAL A 82 2.83 22.73 -34.79
N PRO A 83 4.10 22.40 -34.43
CA PRO A 83 4.44 21.99 -33.08
C PRO A 83 4.41 23.18 -32.12
N VAL A 84 3.61 23.08 -31.06
CA VAL A 84 3.47 24.09 -30.01
C VAL A 84 3.82 23.46 -28.66
N ALA A 85 4.66 24.13 -27.88
CA ALA A 85 4.96 23.74 -26.51
C ALA A 85 3.95 24.41 -25.57
N MET A 86 3.30 23.61 -24.72
CA MET A 86 2.29 24.09 -23.77
C MET A 86 2.52 23.46 -22.40
N VAL A 87 2.27 24.23 -21.33
CA VAL A 87 2.30 23.74 -19.96
C VAL A 87 0.94 23.15 -19.64
N VAL A 88 0.91 21.87 -19.29
CA VAL A 88 -0.34 21.13 -19.03
C VAL A 88 -0.21 20.40 -17.71
N LYS A 89 -1.31 20.35 -16.97
CA LYS A 89 -1.40 19.57 -15.75
C LYS A 89 -1.52 18.08 -16.09
N ILE A 90 -0.67 17.25 -15.49
CA ILE A 90 -0.65 15.81 -15.79
C ILE A 90 -1.95 15.11 -15.35
N SER A 91 -2.59 15.57 -14.27
CA SER A 91 -3.88 15.02 -13.83
C SER A 91 -4.95 15.11 -14.92
N ASP A 92 -4.99 16.23 -15.65
CA ASP A 92 -6.03 16.50 -16.64
C ASP A 92 -5.80 15.63 -17.89
N ILE A 93 -4.54 15.45 -18.27
CA ILE A 93 -4.15 14.50 -19.33
C ILE A 93 -4.51 13.07 -18.93
N ARG A 94 -4.19 12.64 -17.71
CA ARG A 94 -4.53 11.30 -17.22
C ARG A 94 -6.03 11.07 -17.23
N SER A 95 -6.81 12.03 -16.73
CA SER A 95 -8.27 11.99 -16.74
C SER A 95 -8.83 11.88 -18.16
N ALA A 96 -8.33 12.70 -19.09
CA ALA A 96 -8.75 12.65 -20.50
C ALA A 96 -8.41 11.32 -21.18
N LEU A 97 -7.35 10.63 -20.74
CA LEU A 97 -6.90 9.34 -21.27
C LEU A 97 -7.43 8.13 -20.49
N GLY A 98 -8.20 8.33 -19.41
CA GLY A 98 -8.66 7.25 -18.53
C GLY A 98 -7.52 6.53 -17.78
N LEU A 99 -6.41 7.21 -17.54
CA LEU A 99 -5.26 6.66 -16.81
C LEU A 99 -5.42 6.83 -15.30
N PRO A 100 -4.86 5.91 -14.50
CA PRO A 100 -4.91 6.03 -13.04
C PRO A 100 -4.07 7.20 -12.51
N ASP A 101 -4.45 7.68 -11.32
CA ASP A 101 -3.75 8.78 -10.63
C ASP A 101 -2.42 8.37 -10.00
N TYR A 102 -2.09 7.07 -9.99
CA TYR A 102 -0.77 6.58 -9.59
C TYR A 102 0.17 6.41 -10.79
N SER A 103 1.47 6.50 -10.54
CA SER A 103 2.49 6.26 -11.56
C SER A 103 2.44 4.82 -12.06
N LEU A 104 2.30 4.62 -13.37
CA LEU A 104 2.42 3.31 -14.01
C LEU A 104 3.86 2.80 -14.10
N ARG A 105 4.84 3.63 -13.73
CA ARG A 105 6.24 3.19 -13.68
C ARG A 105 6.38 2.22 -12.53
N TYR A 106 6.70 0.97 -12.86
CA TYR A 106 7.06 -0.02 -11.86
C TYR A 106 8.30 0.48 -11.10
N HIS A 107 8.18 0.61 -9.78
CA HIS A 107 9.31 0.93 -8.92
C HIS A 107 10.17 -0.33 -8.80
N PHE A 108 11.16 -0.47 -9.69
CA PHE A 108 12.15 -1.53 -9.55
C PHE A 108 13.03 -1.18 -8.35
N GLU A 109 12.71 -1.77 -7.20
CA GLU A 109 13.65 -1.81 -6.09
C GLU A 109 14.88 -2.55 -6.60
N SER A 110 15.99 -1.84 -6.78
CA SER A 110 17.28 -2.48 -7.04
C SER A 110 17.44 -3.61 -6.03
N PRO A 111 17.71 -4.86 -6.44
CA PRO A 111 17.82 -5.96 -5.50
C PRO A 111 18.85 -5.55 -4.45
N GLN A 112 18.41 -5.51 -3.19
CA GLN A 112 19.32 -5.35 -2.07
C GLN A 112 20.34 -6.48 -2.20
N ARG A 113 21.58 -6.14 -2.57
CA ARG A 113 22.71 -7.06 -2.48
C ARG A 113 22.77 -7.47 -1.01
N PHE A 114 22.24 -8.64 -0.66
CA PHE A 114 22.48 -9.27 0.63
C PHE A 114 23.91 -9.82 0.59
N PRO A 115 24.90 -9.20 1.28
CA PRO A 115 26.23 -9.75 1.34
C PRO A 115 26.30 -10.61 2.60
N HIS A 116 25.74 -11.82 2.59
CA HIS A 116 26.10 -12.91 3.53
C HIS A 116 25.18 -14.12 3.33
N LEU A 117 25.52 -14.97 2.36
CA LEU A 117 25.10 -16.38 2.36
C LEU A 117 26.06 -17.18 1.48
N LEU A 118 27.33 -17.16 1.88
CA LEU A 118 28.35 -18.10 1.44
C LEU A 118 29.09 -18.59 2.68
N LEU A 119 28.37 -19.34 3.53
CA LEU A 119 29.01 -20.31 4.41
C LEU A 119 27.94 -21.31 4.85
N LEU A 120 27.96 -22.49 4.22
CA LEU A 120 27.65 -23.82 4.78
C LEU A 120 27.49 -24.79 3.60
N ALA A 121 28.63 -25.17 3.03
CA ALA A 121 28.77 -26.39 2.25
C ALA A 121 30.25 -26.83 2.34
N THR A 122 30.60 -27.47 3.45
CA THR A 122 31.62 -28.54 3.54
C THR A 122 31.32 -29.34 4.79
#